data_AF-A0A3B4U038-F1
#
_entry.id   AF-A0A3B4U038-F1
#
_cell.length_a   1.000
_cell.length_b   1.000
_cell.length_c   1.000
_cell.angle_alpha   90.00
_cell.angle_beta   90.00
_cell.angle_gamma   90.00
#
_symmetry.space_group_name_H-M   'P 1'
#
loop_
_entity.id
_entity.type
_entity.pdbx_description
1 polymer ?
#
loop_
_entity_poly.entity_id
_entity_poly.type
_entity_poly.pdbx_seq_one_letter_code
_entity_poly.pdbx_strand_id
1 'polypeptide(L)'
;MDTSFALTSFLLAFQLSFHPHCHLLVWAAMDSCYDEEGVPSRCMPRFENVAFNRTVEVSNVCGSPPEDYCMQTGSTRSCHYCNTLVPELSHNASLLTDFNRNEEPTWWQSQSMYYGIQHPNSVNLTLHLGKAFDITYVRLKFYTSRPESFAIYKRTEEDGPWLPYQYYSASCSKTYGKDAKGYIRPGDDERAALCTDEFSDISPLSGGNVAFSTLEGRPSAYNFDQSMVLQVRLAFE
;
A
#
# COMPACT_ATOMS: atom_id res chain seq x y z
N MET A 1 -41.85 8.50 92.74
CA MET A 1 -42.52 9.10 91.58
C MET A 1 -41.75 8.58 90.39
N ASP A 2 -42.15 7.44 89.86
CA ASP A 2 -41.48 6.77 88.75
C ASP A 2 -42.51 6.45 87.67
N THR A 3 -42.33 7.03 86.49
CA THR A 3 -43.07 6.69 85.27
C THR A 3 -42.19 6.94 84.04
N SER A 4 -41.79 5.83 83.42
CA SER A 4 -41.64 5.48 81.98
C SER A 4 -41.93 6.55 80.89
N PHE A 5 -41.09 6.65 79.84
CA PHE A 5 -41.37 6.24 78.42
C PHE A 5 -40.41 6.86 77.34
N ALA A 6 -40.10 6.01 76.35
CA ALA A 6 -39.93 6.20 74.88
C ALA A 6 -38.79 7.02 74.22
N LEU A 7 -38.01 6.26 73.43
CA LEU A 7 -37.35 6.49 72.12
C LEU A 7 -37.76 7.69 71.26
N THR A 8 -36.79 8.30 70.56
CA THR A 8 -36.90 8.64 69.13
C THR A 8 -35.54 8.59 68.42
N SER A 9 -35.55 7.95 67.24
CA SER A 9 -34.45 7.72 66.30
C SER A 9 -34.53 8.75 65.17
N PHE A 10 -33.43 9.41 64.83
CA PHE A 10 -33.34 10.25 63.63
C PHE A 10 -32.67 9.46 62.50
N LEU A 11 -33.48 9.06 61.51
CA LEU A 11 -33.04 8.47 60.24
C LEU A 11 -32.57 9.59 59.29
N LEU A 12 -31.33 9.48 58.81
CA LEU A 12 -30.76 10.30 57.73
C LEU A 12 -31.38 9.90 56.39
N ALA A 13 -31.93 10.88 55.67
CA ALA A 13 -32.62 10.69 54.39
C ALA A 13 -31.65 10.45 53.23
N PHE A 14 -32.05 9.50 52.37
CA PHE A 14 -31.48 9.12 51.07
C PHE A 14 -31.44 10.28 50.07
N GLN A 15 -30.34 10.39 49.33
CA GLN A 15 -30.31 10.90 47.95
C GLN A 15 -29.35 10.01 47.14
N LEU A 16 -29.91 9.01 46.45
CA LEU A 16 -29.21 8.25 45.41
C LEU A 16 -29.41 8.99 44.08
N SER A 17 -28.38 9.69 43.64
CA SER A 17 -28.30 10.26 42.29
C SER A 17 -28.07 9.14 41.27
N PHE A 18 -29.13 8.75 40.56
CA PHE A 18 -29.00 7.95 39.33
C PHE A 18 -28.41 8.83 38.24
N HIS A 19 -27.10 8.70 37.98
CA HIS A 19 -26.51 9.15 36.73
C HIS A 19 -26.74 8.04 35.69
N PRO A 20 -27.55 8.26 34.64
CA PRO A 20 -27.55 7.35 33.52
C PRO A 20 -26.19 7.52 32.83
N HIS A 21 -25.32 6.53 32.94
CA HIS A 21 -24.22 6.39 32.00
C HIS A 21 -24.84 6.17 30.62
N CYS A 22 -25.01 7.28 29.89
CA CYS A 22 -25.20 7.26 28.47
C CYS A 22 -23.90 6.69 27.89
N HIS A 23 -23.84 5.36 27.78
CA HIS A 23 -22.90 4.69 26.92
C HIS A 23 -23.24 5.13 25.49
N LEU A 24 -22.64 6.24 25.07
CA LEU A 24 -22.41 6.53 23.67
C LEU A 24 -21.57 5.38 23.12
N LEU A 25 -22.24 4.32 22.71
CA LEU A 25 -21.70 3.34 21.78
C LEU A 25 -21.47 4.10 20.49
N VAL A 26 -20.26 4.63 20.35
CA VAL A 26 -19.72 5.06 19.07
C VAL A 26 -19.55 3.79 18.24
N TRP A 27 -20.63 3.36 17.59
CA TRP A 27 -20.57 2.38 16.51
C TRP A 27 -20.13 3.12 15.25
N ALA A 28 -18.83 3.21 15.06
CA ALA A 28 -18.27 3.59 13.77
C ALA A 28 -17.36 2.47 13.26
N ALA A 29 -17.64 2.09 12.01
CA ALA A 29 -16.89 1.23 11.10
C ALA A 29 -17.10 -0.29 11.22
N MET A 30 -17.91 -0.81 10.29
CA MET A 30 -18.14 -2.21 9.89
C MET A 30 -17.17 -3.23 10.51
N ASP A 31 -17.66 -3.99 11.49
CA ASP A 31 -16.98 -5.15 12.10
C ASP A 31 -17.93 -6.32 12.41
N SER A 32 -19.25 -6.18 12.15
CA SER A 32 -20.24 -7.24 12.39
C SER A 32 -20.69 -7.86 11.07
N CYS A 33 -20.70 -9.19 11.02
CA CYS A 33 -21.31 -9.99 9.95
C CYS A 33 -22.81 -10.26 10.18
N TYR A 34 -23.40 -9.53 11.12
CA TYR A 34 -24.81 -9.64 11.51
C TYR A 34 -25.40 -8.24 11.60
N ASP A 35 -26.63 -8.08 11.10
CA ASP A 35 -27.42 -6.85 11.31
C ASP A 35 -27.95 -6.75 12.76
N GLU A 36 -28.67 -5.67 13.05
CA GLU A 36 -29.21 -5.38 14.39
C GLU A 36 -30.21 -6.45 14.87
N GLU A 37 -30.84 -7.15 13.92
CA GLU A 37 -31.77 -8.25 14.14
C GLU A 37 -31.08 -9.63 14.26
N GLY A 38 -29.76 -9.68 14.10
CA GLY A 38 -28.96 -10.91 14.17
C GLY A 38 -29.01 -11.78 12.91
N VAL A 39 -29.47 -11.24 11.78
CA VAL A 39 -29.46 -11.91 10.48
C VAL A 39 -28.06 -11.81 9.86
N PRO A 40 -27.52 -12.91 9.31
CA PRO A 40 -26.23 -12.88 8.63
C PRO A 40 -26.22 -11.91 7.44
N SER A 41 -25.19 -11.09 7.35
CA SER A 41 -24.96 -10.16 6.25
C SER A 41 -23.50 -10.24 5.75
N ARG A 42 -23.25 -9.78 4.51
CA ARG A 42 -21.90 -9.78 3.94
C ARG A 42 -21.04 -8.77 4.70
N CYS A 43 -20.01 -9.28 5.37
CA CYS A 43 -18.94 -8.48 5.95
C CYS A 43 -17.67 -8.59 5.11
N MET A 44 -16.88 -7.51 5.11
CA MET A 44 -15.54 -7.48 4.52
C MET A 44 -14.60 -6.82 5.53
N PRO A 45 -13.33 -7.25 5.61
CA PRO A 45 -12.36 -6.58 6.46
C PRO A 45 -12.18 -5.13 6.03
N ARG A 46 -11.71 -4.30 6.95
CA ARG A 46 -11.43 -2.89 6.66
C ARG A 46 -10.36 -2.76 5.59
N PHE A 47 -10.49 -1.71 4.77
CA PHE A 47 -9.46 -1.34 3.81
C PHE A 47 -8.21 -0.85 4.54
N GLU A 48 -7.06 -1.46 4.27
CA GLU A 48 -5.79 -1.14 4.92
C GLU A 48 -4.62 -1.10 3.93
N ASN A 49 -3.55 -0.39 4.30
CA ASN A 49 -2.28 -0.48 3.58
C ASN A 49 -1.53 -1.74 4.02
N VAL A 50 -1.69 -2.81 3.25
CA VAL A 50 -1.10 -4.13 3.51
C VAL A 50 0.43 -4.18 3.41
N ALA A 51 1.06 -3.12 2.89
CA ALA A 51 2.51 -3.00 2.80
C ALA A 51 3.13 -2.35 4.04
N PHE A 52 2.35 -1.61 4.83
CA PHE A 52 2.87 -0.83 5.96
C PHE A 52 3.58 -1.72 6.98
N ASN A 53 4.76 -1.29 7.42
CA ASN A 53 5.61 -1.99 8.40
C ASN A 53 5.97 -3.44 8.00
N ARG A 54 5.99 -3.74 6.70
CA ARG A 54 6.46 -5.02 6.17
C ARG A 54 7.82 -4.88 5.52
N THR A 55 8.66 -5.89 5.71
CA THR A 55 9.97 -5.95 5.06
C THR A 55 9.81 -6.26 3.58
N VAL A 56 10.36 -5.37 2.75
CA VAL A 56 10.49 -5.59 1.31
C VAL A 56 11.87 -6.18 1.04
N GLU A 57 11.93 -7.28 0.31
CA GLU A 57 13.18 -7.82 -0.20
C GLU A 57 13.58 -7.02 -1.45
N VAL A 58 14.82 -6.56 -1.51
CA VAL A 58 15.31 -5.74 -2.62
C VAL A 58 16.57 -6.37 -3.19
N SER A 59 16.68 -6.40 -4.52
CA SER A 59 17.85 -7.00 -5.18
C SER A 59 19.09 -6.10 -5.15
N ASN A 60 18.93 -4.82 -4.80
CA ASN A 60 20.01 -3.84 -4.79
C ASN A 60 19.74 -2.74 -3.74
N VAL A 61 20.80 -2.22 -3.12
CA VAL A 61 20.77 -1.08 -2.19
C VAL A 61 22.10 -0.33 -2.34
N CYS A 62 22.07 1.00 -2.32
CA CYS A 62 23.30 1.80 -2.30
C CYS A 62 24.07 1.69 -0.97
N GLY A 63 25.35 2.05 -1.00
CA GLY A 63 26.14 2.29 0.21
C GLY A 63 27.01 1.13 0.70
N SER A 64 27.12 0.04 -0.06
CA SER A 64 28.09 -1.04 0.15
C SER A 64 28.65 -1.57 -1.18
N PRO A 65 29.82 -1.08 -1.64
CA PRO A 65 30.64 -0.06 -1.01
C PRO A 65 29.96 1.32 -1.00
N PRO A 66 30.34 2.23 -0.08
CA PRO A 66 29.85 3.60 -0.08
C PRO A 66 30.04 4.31 -1.43
N GLU A 67 29.07 5.13 -1.83
CA GLU A 67 29.09 5.79 -3.14
C GLU A 67 28.51 7.21 -3.11
N ASP A 68 28.96 8.05 -4.04
CA ASP A 68 28.32 9.32 -4.35
C ASP A 68 27.14 9.11 -5.30
N TYR A 69 26.02 9.75 -5.02
CA TYR A 69 24.89 9.87 -5.94
C TYR A 69 24.54 11.33 -6.16
N CYS A 70 24.13 11.67 -7.37
CA CYS A 70 23.79 13.05 -7.73
C CYS A 70 22.42 13.11 -8.37
N MET A 71 21.62 14.08 -7.93
CA MET A 71 20.33 14.39 -8.51
C MET A 71 20.45 15.67 -9.34
N GLN A 72 19.86 15.65 -10.52
CA GLN A 72 19.72 16.82 -11.38
C GLN A 72 18.31 17.39 -11.18
N THR A 73 18.20 18.61 -10.69
CA THR A 73 16.91 19.30 -10.51
C THR A 73 16.94 20.58 -11.35
N GLY A 74 16.50 20.48 -12.62
CA GLY A 74 16.61 21.58 -13.57
C GLY A 74 18.07 21.89 -13.91
N SER A 75 18.55 23.09 -13.57
CA SER A 75 19.94 23.53 -13.83
C SER A 75 20.92 23.22 -12.70
N THR A 76 20.44 22.82 -11.51
CA THR A 76 21.29 22.52 -10.36
C THR A 76 21.54 21.03 -10.21
N ARG A 77 22.78 20.70 -9.84
CA ARG A 77 23.21 19.33 -9.50
C ARG A 77 23.54 19.29 -8.01
N SER A 78 22.83 18.46 -7.27
CA SER A 78 23.12 18.19 -5.86
C SER A 78 23.67 16.78 -5.73
N CYS A 79 24.82 16.63 -5.09
CA CYS A 79 25.44 15.33 -4.84
C CYS A 79 25.47 15.05 -3.34
N HIS A 80 25.20 13.80 -3.01
CA HIS A 80 25.12 13.29 -1.65
C HIS A 80 25.84 11.94 -1.59
N TYR A 81 26.08 11.45 -0.38
CA TYR A 81 26.83 10.23 -0.14
C TYR A 81 25.90 9.18 0.47
N CYS A 82 25.90 7.97 -0.11
CA CYS A 82 25.18 6.83 0.44
C CYS A 82 26.17 5.89 1.13
N ASN A 83 25.88 5.55 2.39
CA ASN A 83 26.72 4.66 3.19
C ASN A 83 25.87 3.88 4.20
N THR A 84 25.82 2.55 4.05
CA THR A 84 25.00 1.70 4.92
C THR A 84 25.50 1.63 6.37
N LEU A 85 26.75 2.03 6.64
CA LEU A 85 27.33 2.05 7.98
C LEU A 85 26.91 3.29 8.79
N VAL A 86 26.38 4.32 8.13
CA VAL A 86 25.94 5.57 8.77
C VAL A 86 24.41 5.68 8.61
N PRO A 87 23.62 5.51 9.68
CA PRO A 87 22.15 5.46 9.58
C PRO A 87 21.52 6.65 8.84
N GLU A 88 22.04 7.86 9.02
CA GLU A 88 21.55 9.09 8.37
C GLU A 88 21.82 9.15 6.86
N LEU A 89 22.75 8.35 6.36
CA LEU A 89 23.16 8.27 4.95
C LEU A 89 22.75 6.94 4.31
N SER A 90 21.98 6.12 5.03
CA SER A 90 21.60 4.78 4.62
C SER A 90 20.19 4.78 4.04
N HIS A 91 20.01 4.17 2.87
CA HIS A 91 18.73 4.13 2.15
C HIS A 91 18.21 2.69 2.00
N ASN A 92 18.02 2.00 3.14
CA ASN A 92 17.66 0.58 3.17
C ASN A 92 16.19 0.33 2.79
N ALA A 93 15.88 -0.93 2.48
CA ALA A 93 14.55 -1.37 2.07
C ALA A 93 13.43 -1.09 3.10
N SER A 94 13.77 -0.96 4.39
CA SER A 94 12.80 -0.63 5.44
C SER A 94 12.14 0.75 5.25
N LEU A 95 12.78 1.64 4.49
CA LEU A 95 12.28 2.99 4.17
C LEU A 95 11.27 3.00 2.99
N LEU A 96 10.86 1.83 2.48
CA LEU A 96 9.79 1.71 1.48
C LEU A 96 8.40 1.69 2.13
N THR A 97 8.31 1.18 3.35
CA THR A 97 7.05 0.80 4.02
C THR A 97 6.91 1.39 5.41
N ASP A 98 7.80 2.31 5.79
CA ASP A 98 7.73 3.08 7.01
C ASP A 98 6.65 4.17 6.94
N PHE A 99 6.54 4.96 8.00
CA PHE A 99 5.56 6.03 8.07
C PHE A 99 6.00 7.22 7.21
N ASN A 100 5.44 7.35 6.02
CA ASN A 100 5.75 8.45 5.11
C ASN A 100 5.26 9.80 5.65
N ARG A 101 6.21 10.72 5.90
CA ARG A 101 5.98 12.13 6.21
C ARG A 101 6.33 12.99 5.01
N ASN A 102 5.41 13.84 4.55
CA ASN A 102 5.65 14.66 3.35
C ASN A 102 6.74 15.72 3.55
N GLU A 103 6.91 16.22 4.77
CA GLU A 103 7.91 17.24 5.11
C GLU A 103 9.33 16.66 5.22
N GLU A 104 9.43 15.41 5.67
CA GLU A 104 10.67 14.67 5.91
C GLU A 104 10.56 13.30 5.23
N PRO A 105 10.68 13.22 3.90
CA PRO A 105 10.54 11.95 3.19
C PRO A 105 11.72 11.04 3.47
N THR A 106 11.43 9.79 3.78
CA THR A 106 12.36 8.66 3.77
C THR A 106 12.22 7.91 2.45
N TRP A 107 13.30 7.27 1.99
CA TRP A 107 13.26 6.47 0.77
C TRP A 107 14.36 5.40 0.77
N TRP A 108 14.06 4.28 0.11
CA TRP A 108 15.06 3.31 -0.34
C TRP A 108 15.71 3.79 -1.64
N GLN A 109 16.98 3.41 -1.84
CA GLN A 109 17.73 3.79 -3.03
C GLN A 109 18.63 2.65 -3.53
N SER A 110 18.58 2.40 -4.84
CA SER A 110 19.53 1.53 -5.54
C SER A 110 20.87 2.23 -5.74
N GLN A 111 21.89 1.45 -6.06
CA GLN A 111 23.15 1.99 -6.55
C GLN A 111 22.94 2.81 -7.84
N SER A 112 23.88 3.71 -8.09
CA SER A 112 23.84 4.57 -9.26
C SER A 112 24.14 3.81 -10.57
N MET A 113 23.89 4.49 -11.70
CA MET A 113 24.26 3.96 -13.04
C MET A 113 25.76 3.64 -13.16
N TYR A 114 26.62 4.25 -12.34
CA TYR A 114 28.05 3.96 -12.29
C TYR A 114 28.32 2.49 -11.91
N TYR A 115 27.50 1.91 -11.04
CA TYR A 115 27.56 0.49 -10.66
C TYR A 115 26.77 -0.41 -11.62
N GLY A 116 26.38 0.09 -12.80
CA GLY A 116 25.71 -0.71 -13.82
C GLY A 116 24.22 -0.94 -13.57
N ILE A 117 23.59 -0.17 -12.66
CA ILE A 117 22.13 -0.15 -12.50
C ILE A 117 21.52 0.67 -13.64
N GLN A 118 21.46 0.05 -14.82
CA GLN A 118 20.84 0.56 -16.04
C GLN A 118 20.49 -0.61 -16.94
N HIS A 119 19.51 -0.41 -17.84
CA HIS A 119 19.15 -1.38 -18.87
C HIS A 119 20.40 -1.98 -19.55
N PRO A 120 20.51 -3.33 -19.66
CA PRO A 120 19.47 -4.34 -19.43
C PRO A 120 19.33 -4.82 -17.98
N ASN A 121 20.16 -4.34 -17.04
CA ASN A 121 20.04 -4.72 -15.64
C ASN A 121 18.79 -4.08 -15.02
N SER A 122 18.16 -4.80 -14.09
CA SER A 122 16.96 -4.36 -13.38
C SER A 122 17.14 -4.48 -11.87
N VAL A 123 16.32 -3.74 -11.14
CA VAL A 123 16.21 -3.85 -9.68
C VAL A 123 14.81 -4.34 -9.34
N ASN A 124 14.74 -5.31 -8.45
CA ASN A 124 13.49 -5.94 -8.03
C ASN A 124 13.18 -5.56 -6.59
N LEU A 125 11.91 -5.24 -6.34
CA LEU A 125 11.34 -5.00 -5.01
C LEU A 125 10.24 -6.03 -4.79
N THR A 126 10.42 -6.94 -3.84
CA THR A 126 9.52 -8.05 -3.56
C THR A 126 8.89 -7.89 -2.18
N LEU A 127 7.57 -7.72 -2.14
CA LEU A 127 6.81 -7.63 -0.90
C LEU A 127 6.07 -8.96 -0.65
N HIS A 128 6.44 -9.63 0.44
CA HIS A 128 5.77 -10.85 0.89
C HIS A 128 4.58 -10.49 1.78
N LEU A 129 3.37 -10.89 1.36
CA LEU A 129 2.15 -10.52 2.08
C LEU A 129 1.75 -11.51 3.18
N GLY A 130 2.23 -12.76 3.13
CA GLY A 130 1.97 -13.81 4.13
C GLY A 130 0.52 -14.26 4.28
N LYS A 131 -0.42 -13.66 3.55
CA LYS A 131 -1.82 -14.09 3.43
C LYS A 131 -2.42 -13.56 2.13
N ALA A 132 -3.60 -14.08 1.83
CA ALA A 132 -4.45 -13.64 0.75
C ALA A 132 -4.98 -12.20 0.93
N PHE A 133 -4.95 -11.40 -0.14
CA PHE A 133 -5.55 -10.06 -0.15
C PHE A 133 -6.24 -9.73 -1.48
N ASP A 134 -7.35 -9.00 -1.36
CA ASP A 134 -8.03 -8.35 -2.49
C ASP A 134 -7.43 -6.96 -2.72
N ILE A 135 -6.40 -6.89 -3.57
CA ILE A 135 -5.66 -5.64 -3.83
C ILE A 135 -6.49 -4.71 -4.73
N THR A 136 -6.81 -3.52 -4.24
CA THR A 136 -7.51 -2.48 -5.03
C THR A 136 -6.55 -1.65 -5.86
N TYR A 137 -5.41 -1.26 -5.29
CA TYR A 137 -4.39 -0.50 -6.00
C TYR A 137 -2.99 -0.75 -5.42
N VAL A 138 -1.97 -0.49 -6.24
CA VAL A 138 -0.56 -0.38 -5.83
C VAL A 138 -0.09 1.02 -6.15
N ARG A 139 0.54 1.70 -5.19
CA ARG A 139 1.02 3.07 -5.38
C ARG A 139 2.49 3.18 -5.01
N LEU A 140 3.29 3.77 -5.89
CA LEU A 140 4.70 4.04 -5.69
C LEU A 140 4.95 5.54 -5.76
N LYS A 141 5.70 6.06 -4.78
CA LYS A 141 6.17 7.44 -4.75
C LYS A 141 7.68 7.44 -4.91
N PHE A 142 8.17 8.02 -5.99
CA PHE A 142 9.57 8.06 -6.33
C PHE A 142 10.22 9.32 -5.77
N TYR A 143 11.36 9.14 -5.10
CA TYR A 143 12.19 10.26 -4.65
C TYR A 143 12.97 10.89 -5.83
N THR A 144 13.34 10.07 -6.81
CA THR A 144 13.93 10.49 -8.10
C THR A 144 12.86 10.65 -9.18
N SER A 145 13.28 10.96 -10.42
CA SER A 145 12.43 10.75 -11.59
C SER A 145 11.96 9.30 -11.66
N ARG A 146 10.77 9.10 -12.21
CA ARG A 146 10.21 7.77 -12.45
C ARG A 146 11.09 7.00 -13.46
N PRO A 147 11.15 5.66 -13.38
CA PRO A 147 11.83 4.86 -14.40
C PRO A 147 11.19 5.06 -15.77
N GLU A 148 11.98 5.03 -16.84
CA GLU A 148 11.43 5.01 -18.21
C GLU A 148 10.62 3.73 -18.46
N SER A 149 11.02 2.61 -17.84
CA SER A 149 10.31 1.34 -17.90
C SER A 149 10.34 0.63 -16.54
N PHE A 150 9.19 0.16 -16.08
CA PHE A 150 9.08 -0.78 -14.96
C PHE A 150 7.80 -1.62 -15.05
N ALA A 151 7.72 -2.69 -14.27
CA ALA A 151 6.60 -3.62 -14.30
C ALA A 151 6.20 -4.01 -12.88
N ILE A 152 4.90 -4.25 -12.69
CA ILE A 152 4.33 -4.77 -11.44
C ILE A 152 3.92 -6.21 -11.71
N TYR A 153 4.40 -7.12 -10.87
CA TYR A 153 4.03 -8.53 -10.90
C TYR A 153 3.28 -8.89 -9.61
N LYS A 154 2.51 -9.97 -9.67
CA LYS A 154 1.82 -10.56 -8.52
C LYS A 154 1.96 -12.07 -8.52
N ARG A 155 1.75 -12.70 -7.37
CA ARG A 155 1.55 -14.14 -7.25
C ARG A 155 0.24 -14.40 -6.55
N THR A 156 -0.53 -15.34 -7.08
CA THR A 156 -1.77 -15.79 -6.44
C THR A 156 -1.55 -16.94 -5.48
N GLU A 157 -0.36 -17.57 -5.51
CA GLU A 157 0.06 -18.73 -4.71
C GLU A 157 1.59 -18.61 -4.40
N GLU A 158 2.10 -19.27 -3.35
CA GLU A 158 3.37 -18.91 -2.63
C GLU A 158 4.54 -19.59 -3.29
N ASP A 159 4.22 -20.66 -3.99
CA ASP A 159 5.08 -21.38 -4.92
C ASP A 159 4.60 -21.21 -6.37
N GLY A 160 3.56 -20.40 -6.61
CA GLY A 160 3.02 -20.12 -7.93
C GLY A 160 3.91 -19.20 -8.78
N PRO A 161 3.70 -19.12 -10.10
CA PRO A 161 4.48 -18.24 -10.97
C PRO A 161 4.18 -16.75 -10.70
N TRP A 162 5.16 -15.89 -10.96
CA TRP A 162 4.93 -14.45 -11.04
C TRP A 162 4.12 -14.12 -12.29
N LEU A 163 2.94 -13.55 -12.10
CA LEU A 163 2.05 -13.11 -13.16
C LEU A 163 2.19 -11.60 -13.35
N PRO A 164 2.27 -11.11 -14.59
CA PRO A 164 2.33 -9.67 -14.83
C PRO A 164 1.00 -9.03 -14.45
N TYR A 165 1.08 -7.90 -13.78
CA TYR A 165 -0.08 -7.13 -13.34
C TYR A 165 -0.25 -5.87 -14.18
N GLN A 166 0.84 -5.12 -14.37
CA GLN A 166 0.85 -3.88 -15.15
C GLN A 166 2.27 -3.60 -15.68
N TYR A 167 2.35 -3.03 -16.88
CA TYR A 167 3.58 -2.52 -17.46
C TYR A 167 3.51 -0.99 -17.62
N TYR A 168 4.62 -0.32 -17.36
CA TYR A 168 4.83 1.09 -17.66
C TYR A 168 6.10 1.22 -18.49
N SER A 169 6.01 1.82 -19.67
CA SER A 169 7.17 2.03 -20.54
C SER A 169 6.87 3.07 -21.61
N ALA A 170 7.81 3.99 -21.88
CA ALA A 170 7.73 4.86 -23.06
C ALA A 170 7.97 4.08 -24.37
N SER A 171 8.44 2.83 -24.24
CA SER A 171 8.81 1.93 -25.33
C SER A 171 8.13 0.56 -25.23
N CYS A 172 6.87 0.51 -24.76
CA CYS A 172 6.07 -0.71 -24.51
C CYS A 172 6.25 -1.84 -25.54
N SER A 173 6.21 -1.53 -26.84
CA SER A 173 6.32 -2.54 -27.90
C SER A 173 7.72 -3.16 -27.96
N LYS A 174 8.78 -2.36 -27.77
CA LYS A 174 10.16 -2.83 -27.80
C LYS A 174 10.56 -3.53 -26.50
N THR A 175 10.12 -2.99 -25.36
CA THR A 175 10.54 -3.44 -24.03
C THR A 175 9.74 -4.65 -23.54
N TYR A 176 8.42 -4.65 -23.76
CA TYR A 176 7.52 -5.69 -23.23
C TYR A 176 6.70 -6.41 -24.31
N GLY A 177 6.85 -6.05 -25.59
CA GLY A 177 6.04 -6.64 -26.67
C GLY A 177 4.54 -6.32 -26.55
N LYS A 178 4.20 -5.19 -25.92
CA LYS A 178 2.81 -4.76 -25.65
C LYS A 178 2.46 -3.48 -26.40
N ASP A 179 1.19 -3.33 -26.73
CA ASP A 179 0.65 -2.05 -27.23
C ASP A 179 0.52 -1.05 -26.07
N ALA A 180 1.06 0.16 -26.25
CA ALA A 180 1.01 1.25 -25.27
C ALA A 180 -0.39 1.84 -25.09
N LYS A 181 -1.27 1.67 -26.08
CA LYS A 181 -2.67 2.13 -26.04
C LYS A 181 -3.65 0.96 -26.03
N GLY A 182 -3.16 -0.22 -25.62
CA GLY A 182 -3.96 -1.41 -25.47
C GLY A 182 -5.07 -1.17 -24.44
N TYR A 183 -6.26 -1.65 -24.75
CA TYR A 183 -7.41 -1.64 -23.85
C TYR A 183 -8.12 -2.98 -23.94
N ILE A 184 -8.90 -3.31 -22.91
CA ILE A 184 -9.58 -4.60 -22.80
C ILE A 184 -11.00 -4.43 -23.28
N ARG A 185 -11.40 -5.20 -24.29
CA ARG A 185 -12.76 -5.18 -24.81
C ARG A 185 -13.63 -6.14 -24.01
N PRO A 186 -14.95 -5.91 -23.94
CA PRO A 186 -15.87 -6.90 -23.41
C PRO A 186 -15.68 -8.25 -24.13
N GLY A 187 -15.43 -9.32 -23.35
CA GLY A 187 -15.16 -10.66 -23.86
C GLY A 187 -13.68 -11.03 -24.00
N ASP A 188 -12.76 -10.08 -23.88
CA ASP A 188 -11.32 -10.37 -23.78
C ASP A 188 -10.97 -10.92 -22.38
N ASP A 189 -9.75 -11.45 -22.23
CA ASP A 189 -9.23 -11.83 -20.92
C ASP A 189 -8.99 -10.59 -20.04
N GLU A 190 -9.93 -10.32 -19.12
CA GLU A 190 -9.84 -9.22 -18.17
C GLU A 190 -8.71 -9.37 -17.14
N ARG A 191 -7.94 -10.47 -17.14
CA ARG A 191 -6.72 -10.61 -16.32
C ARG A 191 -5.45 -10.16 -17.04
N ALA A 192 -5.53 -9.88 -18.34
CA ALA A 192 -4.36 -9.54 -19.14
C ALA A 192 -3.69 -8.23 -18.66
N ALA A 193 -2.37 -8.26 -18.49
CA ALA A 193 -1.60 -7.05 -18.19
C ALA A 193 -1.48 -6.15 -19.44
N LEU A 194 -1.76 -4.86 -19.22
CA LEU A 194 -1.63 -3.79 -20.21
C LEU A 194 -0.29 -3.06 -20.05
N CYS A 195 0.07 -2.25 -21.04
CA CYS A 195 1.21 -1.35 -20.98
C CYS A 195 0.76 0.08 -21.30
N THR A 196 1.31 1.07 -20.59
CA THR A 196 1.04 2.50 -20.82
C THR A 196 2.33 3.32 -20.67
N ASP A 197 2.43 4.41 -21.43
CA ASP A 197 3.53 5.36 -21.40
C ASP A 197 3.27 6.57 -20.47
N GLU A 198 2.05 6.72 -19.93
CA GLU A 198 1.60 7.89 -19.16
C GLU A 198 2.50 8.26 -17.96
N PHE A 199 3.11 7.27 -17.33
CA PHE A 199 3.98 7.45 -16.16
C PHE A 199 5.47 7.24 -16.45
N SER A 200 5.85 7.22 -17.73
CA SER A 200 7.21 6.89 -18.19
C SER A 200 8.05 8.12 -18.55
N ASP A 201 7.46 9.31 -18.51
CA ASP A 201 8.21 10.56 -18.66
C ASP A 201 9.02 10.88 -17.39
N ILE A 202 10.19 11.49 -17.59
CA ILE A 202 11.16 11.85 -16.55
C ILE A 202 10.61 12.88 -15.55
N SER A 203 9.61 13.65 -15.95
CA SER A 203 8.95 14.63 -15.09
C SER A 203 7.94 13.97 -14.16
N PRO A 204 7.82 14.39 -12.88
CA PRO A 204 8.69 15.31 -12.18
C PRO A 204 10.02 14.63 -11.79
N LEU A 205 11.08 15.43 -11.67
CA LEU A 205 12.43 14.96 -11.29
C LEU A 205 12.51 14.45 -9.83
N SER A 206 11.48 14.72 -9.02
CA SER A 206 11.29 14.19 -7.68
C SER A 206 9.80 14.19 -7.33
N GLY A 207 9.38 13.27 -6.46
CA GLY A 207 8.00 13.17 -5.98
C GLY A 207 7.03 12.58 -7.00
N GLY A 208 7.54 11.92 -8.05
CA GLY A 208 6.72 11.24 -9.05
C GLY A 208 5.85 10.18 -8.38
N ASN A 209 4.55 10.19 -8.67
CA ASN A 209 3.57 9.28 -8.08
C ASN A 209 2.97 8.42 -9.19
N VAL A 210 3.04 7.10 -9.01
CA VAL A 210 2.40 6.16 -9.93
C VAL A 210 1.41 5.32 -9.13
N ALA A 211 0.15 5.36 -9.54
CA ALA A 211 -0.91 4.56 -8.95
C ALA A 211 -1.42 3.59 -10.02
N PHE A 212 -1.36 2.31 -9.71
CA PHE A 212 -1.95 1.24 -10.50
C PHE A 212 -3.25 0.80 -9.83
N SER A 213 -4.39 0.93 -10.51
CA SER A 213 -5.68 0.42 -10.06
C SER A 213 -6.01 -0.90 -10.74
N THR A 214 -6.41 -1.91 -9.96
CA THR A 214 -6.57 -3.28 -10.47
C THR A 214 -7.82 -3.46 -11.34
N LEU A 215 -8.81 -2.58 -11.17
CA LEU A 215 -10.08 -2.58 -11.90
C LEU A 215 -10.14 -1.54 -13.02
N GLU A 216 -9.14 -0.68 -13.14
CA GLU A 216 -9.12 0.37 -14.15
C GLU A 216 -9.04 -0.23 -15.57
N GLY A 217 -9.90 0.29 -16.45
CA GLY A 217 -10.02 -0.19 -17.83
C GLY A 217 -10.58 -1.62 -17.98
N ARG A 218 -11.10 -2.24 -16.90
CA ARG A 218 -11.70 -3.57 -16.93
C ARG A 218 -13.22 -3.48 -17.14
N PRO A 219 -13.78 -4.07 -18.22
CA PRO A 219 -15.21 -4.01 -18.49
C PRO A 219 -16.08 -4.46 -17.32
N SER A 220 -15.71 -5.54 -16.62
CA SER A 220 -16.51 -6.07 -15.50
C SER A 220 -16.31 -5.34 -14.18
N ALA A 221 -15.57 -4.23 -14.13
CA ALA A 221 -15.28 -3.49 -12.89
C ALA A 221 -16.55 -3.02 -12.16
N TYR A 222 -17.57 -2.55 -12.90
CA TYR A 222 -18.83 -2.09 -12.32
C TYR A 222 -19.67 -3.23 -11.73
N ASN A 223 -19.40 -4.47 -12.15
CA ASN A 223 -20.06 -5.68 -11.65
C ASN A 223 -19.04 -6.63 -11.00
N PHE A 224 -18.07 -6.06 -10.27
CA PHE A 224 -17.00 -6.81 -9.64
C PHE A 224 -17.51 -7.94 -8.76
N ASP A 225 -18.58 -7.69 -7.99
CA ASP A 225 -19.21 -8.65 -7.06
C ASP A 225 -19.78 -9.91 -7.74
N GLN A 226 -19.97 -9.90 -9.06
CA GLN A 226 -20.42 -11.07 -9.82
C GLN A 226 -19.34 -11.60 -10.77
N SER A 227 -18.18 -10.94 -10.88
CA SER A 227 -17.11 -11.31 -11.79
C SER A 227 -16.10 -12.26 -11.14
N MET A 228 -16.27 -13.56 -11.39
CA MET A 228 -15.28 -14.58 -10.99
C MET A 228 -13.90 -14.37 -11.63
N VAL A 229 -13.83 -13.63 -12.74
CA VAL A 229 -12.58 -13.34 -13.45
C VAL A 229 -11.75 -12.29 -12.70
N LEU A 230 -12.41 -11.26 -12.17
CA LEU A 230 -11.77 -10.17 -11.42
C LEU A 230 -11.61 -10.48 -9.93
N GLN A 231 -12.48 -11.33 -9.36
CA GLN A 231 -12.40 -11.80 -7.97
C GLN A 231 -11.34 -12.86 -7.71
N VAL A 232 -10.36 -13.05 -8.59
CA VAL A 232 -9.23 -13.95 -8.28
C VAL A 232 -8.44 -13.33 -7.13
N ARG A 233 -8.83 -13.72 -5.92
CA ARG A 233 -8.12 -13.43 -4.68
C ARG A 233 -6.71 -13.95 -4.85
N LEU A 234 -5.72 -13.21 -4.37
CA LEU A 234 -4.41 -13.80 -4.12
C LEU A 234 -4.68 -14.87 -3.07
N ALA A 235 -4.80 -16.15 -3.40
CA ALA A 235 -5.32 -17.17 -2.49
C ALA A 235 -4.19 -17.79 -1.69
N PHE A 236 -4.40 -17.98 -0.40
CA PHE A 236 -3.56 -18.86 0.39
C PHE A 236 -4.44 -19.64 1.34
N GLU A 237 -4.49 -20.95 1.11
CA GLU A 237 -4.71 -21.93 2.19
C GLU A 237 -3.54 -21.87 3.18
#